data_AF-A0A9P6WB74-F1
#
_entry.id   AF-A0A9P6WB74-F1
#
_cell.length_a   1.000
_cell.length_b   1.000
_cell.length_c   1.000
_cell.angle_alpha   90.00
_cell.angle_beta   90.00
_cell.angle_gamma   90.00
#
_symmetry.space_group_name_H-M   'P 1'
#
loop_
_entity.id
_entity.type
_entity.pdbx_description
1 polymer ?
#
loop_
_entity_poly.entity_id
_entity_poly.type
_entity_poly.pdbx_seq_one_letter_code
_entity_poly.pdbx_strand_id
1 'polypeptide(L)'
;MSDYEEENFADDLENDFDDFSEVGDEVKEIQDEIMSVPIGEVDSNKEPDHSTILEIIESLEKLLRSHKQFNMSKYDITTINPRDISDILAVTNQVERLITNVTVKLEEVHTLLNEISPIISDDIYQMRQYMKLLYSEKFDELDTLIPSTKHYSNVITLLENSSEEILNNETMLSQGLLNDCELSKEESLIVLMSMKTSFHKNVKLPTDIIQNLKLANKNILKLIRLQEQISEYISSKIESLAPNVSALVGPKVTSLLVAHAGGILGLSKIPSCNLASIGNKKHLGHVQNTTGSGIRQEGYISTTDIIQNLPIAYHKQMLRMVCAKVSLASRVDCSQRGNDKNGKMGLKWRSEIETKIKKLHESPNVTEDKALPIPEDKPKKKRAGRKFRKFKERFQLSHSRQSQNRMEFGKQESTMTDAFGEEIGLGMLNPSVMKNRSETGRVAKMSKKMKKRVQEADDQTKEYILSLNDDQL
;
A
#
# COMPACT_ATOMS: atom_id res chain seq x y z
N MET A 1 20.59 31.65 -55.03
CA MET A 1 19.47 30.70 -54.98
C MET A 1 19.96 29.53 -54.16
N SER A 2 19.67 29.41 -52.88
CA SER A 2 18.64 30.05 -52.06
C SER A 2 19.09 29.94 -50.61
N ASP A 3 19.39 31.07 -49.99
CA ASP A 3 19.48 31.25 -48.54
C ASP A 3 18.06 31.58 -48.06
N TYR A 4 17.24 30.57 -47.79
CA TYR A 4 15.96 30.69 -47.08
C TYR A 4 15.62 29.29 -46.59
N GLU A 5 15.55 29.08 -45.25
CA GLU A 5 14.90 27.98 -44.51
C GLU A 5 15.59 27.59 -43.18
N GLU A 6 16.35 28.49 -42.52
CA GLU A 6 16.79 28.24 -41.13
C GLU A 6 16.24 29.25 -40.09
N GLU A 7 15.59 30.34 -40.50
CA GLU A 7 15.07 31.35 -39.56
C GLU A 7 13.65 31.04 -39.03
N ASN A 8 12.85 30.19 -39.68
CA ASN A 8 11.46 29.96 -39.24
C ASN A 8 11.29 28.90 -38.14
N PHE A 9 12.28 28.03 -37.90
CA PHE A 9 12.13 26.96 -36.90
C PHE A 9 12.34 27.47 -35.46
N ALA A 10 13.11 28.54 -35.28
CA ALA A 10 13.34 29.17 -33.98
C ALA A 10 12.13 30.03 -33.57
N ASP A 11 11.56 30.78 -34.51
CA ASP A 11 10.38 31.62 -34.28
C ASP A 11 9.12 30.77 -34.01
N ASP A 12 8.98 29.61 -34.66
CA ASP A 12 7.89 28.66 -34.38
C ASP A 12 8.02 28.02 -32.97
N LEU A 13 9.25 27.84 -32.46
CA LEU A 13 9.49 27.34 -31.10
C LEU A 13 9.27 28.41 -30.02
N GLU A 14 9.54 29.68 -30.31
CA GLU A 14 9.26 30.78 -29.37
C GLU A 14 7.75 31.03 -29.23
N ASN A 15 6.99 30.96 -30.32
CA ASN A 15 5.52 31.07 -30.27
C ASN A 15 4.87 29.93 -29.47
N ASP A 16 5.41 28.71 -29.55
CA ASP A 16 4.95 27.57 -28.73
C ASP A 16 5.29 27.73 -27.23
N PHE A 17 6.29 28.57 -26.87
CA PHE A 17 6.65 28.85 -25.47
C PHE A 17 5.88 30.03 -24.86
N ASP A 18 5.48 31.01 -25.68
CA ASP A 18 4.65 32.13 -25.22
C ASP A 18 3.23 31.67 -24.85
N ASP A 19 2.68 30.66 -25.54
CA ASP A 19 1.41 30.00 -25.18
C ASP A 19 1.46 29.29 -23.80
N PHE A 20 2.65 28.88 -23.31
CA PHE A 20 2.80 28.35 -21.95
C PHE A 20 2.90 29.45 -20.88
N SER A 21 3.28 30.66 -21.26
CA SER A 21 3.36 31.80 -20.34
C SER A 21 1.98 32.38 -20.04
N GLU A 22 1.06 32.41 -21.02
CA GLU A 22 -0.34 32.79 -20.81
C GLU A 22 -1.07 31.78 -19.90
N VAL A 23 -0.81 30.48 -20.04
CA VAL A 23 -1.33 29.46 -19.09
C VAL A 23 -0.72 29.63 -17.69
N GLY A 24 0.53 30.10 -17.59
CA GLY A 24 1.19 30.36 -16.31
C GLY A 24 0.61 31.56 -15.55
N ASP A 25 0.09 32.56 -16.27
CA ASP A 25 -0.53 33.74 -15.67
C ASP A 25 -2.05 33.56 -15.47
N GLU A 26 -2.74 32.76 -16.29
CA GLU A 26 -4.11 32.29 -16.00
C GLU A 26 -4.14 31.34 -14.80
N VAL A 27 -3.13 30.48 -14.60
CA VAL A 27 -3.03 29.62 -13.41
C VAL A 27 -2.73 30.45 -12.16
N LYS A 28 -2.02 31.58 -12.26
CA LYS A 28 -1.84 32.50 -11.13
C LYS A 28 -3.10 33.32 -10.84
N GLU A 29 -3.83 33.80 -11.86
CA GLU A 29 -5.11 34.49 -11.65
C GLU A 29 -6.17 33.55 -11.06
N ILE A 30 -6.22 32.29 -11.50
CA ILE A 30 -7.11 31.27 -10.91
C ILE A 30 -6.63 30.88 -9.50
N GLN A 31 -5.33 30.84 -9.23
CA GLN A 31 -4.80 30.54 -7.90
C GLN A 31 -5.01 31.70 -6.91
N ASP A 32 -4.99 32.95 -7.39
CA ASP A 32 -5.31 34.16 -6.61
C ASP A 32 -6.83 34.37 -6.45
N GLU A 33 -7.67 33.92 -7.39
CA GLU A 33 -9.14 33.87 -7.25
C GLU A 33 -9.62 32.70 -6.35
N ILE A 34 -8.97 31.54 -6.38
CA ILE A 34 -9.28 30.41 -5.47
C ILE A 34 -8.80 30.71 -4.04
N MET A 35 -7.75 31.53 -3.88
CA MET A 35 -7.25 32.01 -2.58
C MET A 35 -8.02 33.20 -1.99
N SER A 36 -8.97 33.80 -2.73
CA SER A 36 -9.69 35.02 -2.31
C SER A 36 -11.20 34.86 -2.14
N VAL A 37 -11.67 33.67 -1.71
CA VAL A 37 -12.98 33.60 -1.06
C VAL A 37 -12.88 34.32 0.29
N PRO A 38 -13.70 35.35 0.57
CA PRO A 38 -13.57 36.16 1.77
C PRO A 38 -13.78 35.26 2.99
N ILE A 39 -12.70 35.04 3.73
CA ILE A 39 -12.76 34.72 5.15
C ILE A 39 -13.58 35.86 5.74
N GLY A 40 -14.83 35.57 6.13
CA GLY A 40 -15.67 36.57 6.77
C GLY A 40 -14.86 37.25 7.86
N GLU A 41 -14.79 38.58 7.79
CA GLU A 41 -14.15 39.41 8.81
C GLU A 41 -14.79 39.07 10.16
N VAL A 42 -14.14 38.18 10.91
CA VAL A 42 -14.39 37.99 12.33
C VAL A 42 -13.55 39.05 13.01
N ASP A 43 -14.23 40.13 13.37
CA ASP A 43 -13.82 41.23 14.23
C ASP A 43 -12.69 40.80 15.20
N SER A 44 -11.46 41.22 14.92
CA SER A 44 -10.23 40.79 15.60
C SER A 44 -10.01 41.44 16.98
N ASN A 45 -11.08 41.95 17.61
CA ASN A 45 -11.01 42.71 18.87
C ASN A 45 -11.99 42.23 19.96
N LYS A 46 -12.28 40.93 20.03
CA LYS A 46 -12.84 40.32 21.25
C LYS A 46 -12.13 39.01 21.55
N GLU A 47 -11.28 39.03 22.58
CA GLU A 47 -10.83 37.82 23.25
C GLU A 47 -12.05 36.94 23.60
N PRO A 48 -12.13 35.68 23.15
CA PRO A 48 -13.21 34.81 23.57
C PRO A 48 -12.99 34.40 25.03
N ASP A 49 -13.98 34.68 25.87
CA ASP A 49 -13.96 34.35 27.30
C ASP A 49 -13.61 32.86 27.50
N HIS A 50 -12.56 32.59 28.29
CA HIS A 50 -12.06 31.24 28.62
C HIS A 50 -13.14 30.27 29.16
N SER A 51 -14.29 30.78 29.63
CA SER A 51 -15.45 29.99 30.04
C SER A 51 -16.10 29.20 28.90
N THR A 52 -16.22 29.81 27.72
CA THR A 52 -16.88 29.17 26.56
C THR A 52 -16.11 27.96 26.03
N ILE A 53 -14.78 27.94 26.16
CA ILE A 53 -13.94 26.83 25.68
C ILE A 53 -14.00 25.63 26.65
N LEU A 54 -14.05 25.88 27.96
CA LEU A 54 -14.24 24.83 28.95
C LEU A 54 -15.63 24.19 28.83
N GLU A 55 -16.67 24.96 28.54
CA GLU A 55 -18.02 24.44 28.25
C GLU A 55 -18.03 23.56 26.99
N ILE A 56 -17.29 23.95 25.94
CA ILE A 56 -17.14 23.13 24.73
C ILE A 56 -16.42 21.82 25.05
N ILE A 57 -15.33 21.87 25.83
CA ILE A 57 -14.58 20.68 26.28
C ILE A 57 -15.49 19.74 27.08
N GLU A 58 -16.26 20.25 28.03
CA GLU A 58 -17.19 19.46 28.85
C GLU A 58 -18.32 18.84 28.01
N SER A 59 -18.81 19.59 27.00
CA SER A 59 -19.81 19.07 26.05
C SER A 59 -19.25 17.95 25.17
N LEU A 60 -17.99 18.05 24.75
CA LEU A 60 -17.27 17.03 23.99
C LEU A 60 -17.01 15.79 24.82
N GLU A 61 -16.56 15.94 26.06
CA GLU A 61 -16.38 14.82 26.99
C GLU A 61 -17.69 14.09 27.28
N LYS A 62 -18.80 14.83 27.40
CA LYS A 62 -20.12 14.24 27.59
C LYS A 62 -20.57 13.46 26.34
N LEU A 63 -20.27 13.97 25.15
CA LEU A 63 -20.59 13.32 23.88
C LEU A 63 -19.73 12.06 23.65
N LEU A 64 -18.45 12.12 23.99
CA LEU A 64 -17.53 10.97 24.02
C LEU A 64 -18.05 9.86 24.93
N ARG A 65 -18.62 10.21 26.10
CA ARG A 65 -19.21 9.24 27.04
C ARG A 65 -20.56 8.68 26.57
N SER A 66 -21.31 9.41 25.75
CA SER A 66 -22.60 8.95 25.21
C SER A 66 -22.48 8.23 23.88
N HIS A 67 -21.34 8.33 23.18
CA HIS A 67 -21.13 7.75 21.87
C HIS A 67 -21.27 6.22 21.94
N LYS A 68 -22.29 5.69 21.28
CA LYS A 68 -22.46 4.24 21.09
C LYS A 68 -22.07 3.91 19.66
N GLN A 69 -21.29 2.86 19.48
CA GLN A 69 -21.05 2.33 18.14
C GLN A 69 -22.38 1.97 17.48
N PHE A 70 -22.65 2.60 16.34
CA PHE A 70 -23.82 2.29 15.55
C PHE A 70 -23.64 0.90 14.92
N ASN A 71 -24.36 -0.09 15.44
CA ASN A 71 -24.37 -1.43 14.87
C ASN A 71 -25.43 -1.50 13.76
N MET A 72 -24.97 -1.45 12.52
CA MET A 72 -25.81 -1.66 11.34
C MET A 72 -26.39 -3.07 11.33
N SER A 73 -27.71 -3.19 11.53
CA SER A 73 -28.47 -4.42 11.26
C SER A 73 -28.97 -4.39 9.81
N LYS A 74 -28.97 -5.53 9.10
CA LYS A 74 -29.45 -5.63 7.71
C LYS A 74 -30.94 -5.28 7.53
N TYR A 75 -31.69 -5.11 8.61
CA TYR A 75 -33.15 -5.00 8.59
C TYR A 75 -33.68 -3.55 8.58
N ASP A 76 -32.82 -2.53 8.72
CA ASP A 76 -33.22 -1.11 8.84
C ASP A 76 -32.71 -0.22 7.68
N ILE A 77 -32.46 -0.79 6.51
CA ILE A 77 -31.79 -0.11 5.37
C ILE A 77 -32.61 1.09 4.83
N THR A 78 -33.93 1.04 4.94
CA THR A 78 -34.84 2.07 4.38
C THR A 78 -35.32 3.10 5.40
N THR A 79 -35.11 2.87 6.70
CA THR A 79 -35.60 3.72 7.80
C THR A 79 -34.51 4.57 8.44
N ILE A 80 -33.23 4.25 8.23
CA ILE A 80 -32.11 4.98 8.81
C ILE A 80 -31.77 6.21 7.95
N ASN A 81 -31.87 7.39 8.55
CA ASN A 81 -31.36 8.62 7.94
C ASN A 81 -29.83 8.70 8.11
N PRO A 82 -29.10 9.22 7.12
CA PRO A 82 -27.64 9.37 7.19
C PRO A 82 -27.17 10.39 8.25
N ARG A 83 -28.11 11.12 8.89
CA ARG A 83 -27.84 12.01 10.03
C ARG A 83 -27.75 11.26 11.36
N ASP A 84 -28.46 10.14 11.50
CA ASP A 84 -28.51 9.36 12.74
C ASP A 84 -27.31 8.40 12.86
N ILE A 85 -26.49 8.30 11.80
CA ILE A 85 -25.30 7.44 11.74
C ILE A 85 -24.08 8.13 12.38
N SER A 86 -24.02 9.47 12.39
CA SER A 86 -22.89 10.22 12.96
C SER A 86 -23.36 11.30 13.91
N ASP A 87 -23.22 11.02 15.20
CA ASP A 87 -23.44 11.99 16.28
C ASP A 87 -22.39 13.12 16.24
N ILE A 88 -21.20 12.84 15.68
CA ILE A 88 -20.08 13.79 15.57
C ILE A 88 -20.40 14.93 14.60
N LEU A 89 -21.31 14.73 13.64
CA LEU A 89 -21.67 15.76 12.68
C LEU A 89 -22.24 17.02 13.35
N ALA A 90 -22.91 16.89 14.50
CA ALA A 90 -23.43 18.02 15.26
C ALA A 90 -22.32 18.87 15.93
N VAL A 91 -21.14 18.28 16.08
CA VAL A 91 -20.02 18.80 16.89
C VAL A 91 -18.88 19.31 16.02
N THR A 92 -18.92 19.08 14.71
CA THR A 92 -17.84 19.47 13.77
C THR A 92 -17.48 20.94 13.89
N ASN A 93 -18.48 21.82 13.96
CA ASN A 93 -18.26 23.26 14.06
C ASN A 93 -17.65 23.67 15.42
N GLN A 94 -17.88 22.89 16.47
CA GLN A 94 -17.27 23.13 17.79
C GLN A 94 -15.80 22.70 17.79
N VAL A 95 -15.48 21.56 17.15
CA VAL A 95 -14.10 21.10 16.97
C VAL A 95 -13.30 22.06 16.10
N GLU A 96 -13.89 22.54 14.99
CA GLU A 96 -13.26 23.58 14.15
C GLU A 96 -12.93 24.84 14.95
N ARG A 97 -13.84 25.30 15.81
CA ARG A 97 -13.61 26.45 16.71
C ARG A 97 -12.53 26.19 17.76
N LEU A 98 -12.31 24.93 18.17
CA LEU A 98 -11.22 24.58 19.09
C LEU A 98 -9.86 24.57 18.39
N ILE A 99 -9.81 24.15 17.12
CA ILE A 99 -8.57 24.13 16.33
C ILE A 99 -8.09 25.55 16.04
N THR A 100 -9.00 26.50 15.78
CA THR A 100 -8.64 27.89 15.47
C THR A 100 -8.24 28.72 16.69
N ASN A 101 -8.71 28.36 17.89
CA ASN A 101 -8.40 29.10 19.11
C ASN A 101 -7.08 28.61 19.74
N VAL A 102 -6.00 29.31 19.41
CA VAL A 102 -4.59 28.97 19.73
C VAL A 102 -4.23 28.98 21.23
N THR A 103 -5.13 29.41 22.14
CA THR A 103 -4.75 29.87 23.48
C THR A 103 -5.05 28.94 24.66
N VAL A 104 -5.69 27.78 24.47
CA VAL A 104 -6.08 26.91 25.60
C VAL A 104 -5.11 25.74 25.79
N LYS A 105 -4.94 25.33 27.07
CA LYS A 105 -4.06 24.26 27.57
C LYS A 105 -3.87 23.13 26.55
N LEU A 106 -2.72 23.17 25.90
CA LEU A 106 -2.31 22.31 24.79
C LEU A 106 -2.57 20.81 25.06
N GLU A 107 -2.35 20.37 26.29
CA GLU A 107 -2.40 18.95 26.66
C GLU A 107 -3.81 18.37 26.68
N GLU A 108 -4.80 19.09 27.23
CA GLU A 108 -6.20 18.63 27.37
C GLU A 108 -6.90 18.54 26.00
N VAL A 109 -6.66 19.51 25.11
CA VAL A 109 -7.22 19.52 23.75
C VAL A 109 -6.64 18.38 22.91
N HIS A 110 -5.33 18.14 22.99
CA HIS A 110 -4.72 17.04 22.23
C HIS A 110 -5.20 15.66 22.69
N THR A 111 -5.42 15.44 23.99
CA THR A 111 -5.97 14.18 24.47
C THR A 111 -7.36 13.92 23.90
N LEU A 112 -8.22 14.95 23.89
CA LEU A 112 -9.56 14.85 23.32
C LEU A 112 -9.53 14.61 21.81
N LEU A 113 -8.70 15.32 21.06
CA LEU A 113 -8.56 15.11 19.62
C LEU A 113 -8.06 13.69 19.28
N ASN A 114 -7.15 13.14 20.10
CA ASN A 114 -6.67 11.76 19.94
C ASN A 114 -7.77 10.73 20.23
N GLU A 115 -8.68 11.00 21.17
CA GLU A 115 -9.83 10.13 21.46
C GLU A 115 -10.90 10.21 20.37
N ILE A 116 -11.13 11.39 19.80
CA ILE A 116 -12.13 11.61 18.75
C ILE A 116 -11.68 11.01 17.40
N SER A 117 -10.37 11.02 17.09
CA SER A 117 -9.86 10.59 15.77
C SER A 117 -10.21 9.14 15.37
N PRO A 118 -10.09 8.13 16.25
CA PRO A 118 -10.60 6.78 15.97
C PRO A 118 -12.10 6.74 15.70
N ILE A 119 -12.89 7.55 16.44
CA ILE A 119 -14.35 7.58 16.31
C ILE A 119 -14.74 8.16 14.94
N ILE A 120 -14.09 9.24 14.50
CA ILE A 120 -14.29 9.79 13.15
C ILE A 120 -13.99 8.72 12.08
N SER A 121 -12.94 7.93 12.27
CA SER A 121 -12.56 6.88 11.33
C SER A 121 -13.60 5.74 11.28
N ASP A 122 -14.14 5.36 12.44
CA ASP A 122 -15.22 4.38 12.56
C ASP A 122 -16.51 4.91 11.91
N ASP A 123 -16.87 6.18 12.12
CA ASP A 123 -18.02 6.83 11.48
C ASP A 123 -17.88 6.84 9.96
N ILE A 124 -16.72 7.26 9.43
CA ILE A 124 -16.43 7.22 7.98
C ILE A 124 -16.58 5.80 7.44
N TYR A 125 -16.11 4.79 8.18
CA TYR A 125 -16.27 3.39 7.79
C TYR A 125 -17.74 2.95 7.76
N GLN A 126 -18.51 3.27 8.79
CA GLN A 126 -19.94 2.95 8.87
C GLN A 126 -20.73 3.63 7.75
N MET A 127 -20.45 4.91 7.46
CA MET A 127 -21.06 5.62 6.33
C MET A 127 -20.72 4.97 4.98
N ARG A 128 -19.49 4.48 4.80
CA ARG A 128 -19.10 3.71 3.60
C ARG A 128 -19.91 2.41 3.50
N GLN A 129 -20.08 1.67 4.60
CA GLN A 129 -20.90 0.45 4.61
C GLN A 129 -22.37 0.73 4.30
N TYR A 130 -22.92 1.82 4.84
CA TYR A 130 -24.27 2.27 4.51
C TYR A 130 -24.43 2.57 3.02
N MET A 131 -23.52 3.35 2.43
CA MET A 131 -23.53 3.62 0.99
C MET A 131 -23.40 2.34 0.16
N LYS A 132 -22.55 1.40 0.58
CA LYS A 132 -22.39 0.10 -0.07
C LYS A 132 -23.71 -0.67 -0.11
N LEU A 133 -24.42 -0.77 1.01
CA LEU A 133 -25.68 -1.51 1.10
C LEU A 133 -26.77 -0.88 0.21
N LEU A 134 -26.80 0.45 0.09
CA LEU A 134 -27.74 1.14 -0.80
C LEU A 134 -27.37 0.98 -2.27
N TYR A 135 -26.07 0.92 -2.59
CA TYR A 135 -25.60 0.89 -3.98
C TYR A 135 -25.38 -0.52 -4.54
N SER A 136 -25.41 -1.56 -3.71
CA SER A 136 -25.14 -2.95 -4.13
C SER A 136 -26.11 -3.45 -5.19
N GLU A 137 -27.36 -2.97 -5.21
CA GLU A 137 -28.34 -3.36 -6.25
C GLU A 137 -27.97 -2.84 -7.63
N LYS A 138 -27.30 -1.68 -7.71
CA LYS A 138 -26.93 -1.04 -8.98
C LYS A 138 -25.52 -1.44 -9.43
N PHE A 139 -24.58 -1.50 -8.49
CA PHE A 139 -23.17 -1.77 -8.76
C PHE A 139 -22.43 -2.37 -7.55
N ASP A 140 -22.53 -3.67 -7.36
CA ASP A 140 -21.89 -4.38 -6.23
C ASP A 140 -20.35 -4.40 -6.33
N GLU A 141 -19.80 -4.53 -7.55
CA GLU A 141 -18.35 -4.62 -7.75
C GLU A 141 -17.60 -3.36 -7.32
N LEU A 142 -18.24 -2.18 -7.29
CA LEU A 142 -17.57 -0.90 -7.01
C LEU A 142 -16.79 -0.87 -5.69
N ASP A 143 -17.27 -1.55 -4.64
CA ASP A 143 -16.58 -1.66 -3.35
C ASP A 143 -15.24 -2.42 -3.47
N THR A 144 -15.20 -3.40 -4.36
CA THR A 144 -14.00 -4.21 -4.62
C THR A 144 -13.01 -3.49 -5.52
N LEU A 145 -13.42 -2.46 -6.25
CA LEU A 145 -12.58 -1.69 -7.16
C LEU A 145 -11.94 -0.49 -6.46
N ILE A 146 -12.75 0.28 -5.73
CA ILE A 146 -12.30 1.52 -5.10
C ILE A 146 -12.20 1.34 -3.58
N PRO A 147 -10.98 1.29 -3.02
CA PRO A 147 -10.81 1.05 -1.59
C PRO A 147 -11.02 2.31 -0.75
N SER A 148 -10.67 3.49 -1.29
CA SER A 148 -10.77 4.74 -0.53
C SER A 148 -12.23 5.16 -0.37
N THR A 149 -12.59 5.66 0.81
CA THR A 149 -13.95 6.14 1.07
C THR A 149 -14.27 7.41 0.27
N LYS A 150 -13.32 8.36 0.18
CA LYS A 150 -13.46 9.63 -0.57
C LYS A 150 -13.77 9.37 -2.04
N HIS A 151 -12.92 8.59 -2.73
CA HIS A 151 -13.12 8.32 -4.16
C HIS A 151 -14.40 7.49 -4.37
N TYR A 152 -14.71 6.54 -3.49
CA TYR A 152 -15.93 5.73 -3.59
C TYR A 152 -17.21 6.59 -3.54
N SER A 153 -17.30 7.51 -2.56
CA SER A 153 -18.48 8.37 -2.42
C SER A 153 -18.62 9.36 -3.57
N ASN A 154 -17.51 9.93 -4.05
CA ASN A 154 -17.49 10.85 -5.19
C ASN A 154 -17.91 10.16 -6.48
N VAL A 155 -17.42 8.95 -6.74
CA VAL A 155 -17.81 8.17 -7.93
C VAL A 155 -19.29 7.85 -7.94
N ILE A 156 -19.88 7.46 -6.79
CA ILE A 156 -21.33 7.25 -6.70
C ILE A 156 -22.09 8.53 -7.06
N THR A 157 -21.69 9.67 -6.49
CA THR A 157 -22.38 10.93 -6.80
C THR A 157 -22.22 11.37 -8.25
N LEU A 158 -21.06 11.11 -8.86
CA LEU A 158 -20.81 11.38 -10.27
C LEU A 158 -21.69 10.48 -11.15
N LEU A 159 -21.75 9.17 -10.87
CA LEU A 159 -22.56 8.22 -11.63
C LEU A 159 -24.06 8.52 -11.55
N GLU A 160 -24.57 8.99 -10.40
CA GLU A 160 -25.98 9.36 -10.26
C GLU A 160 -26.31 10.77 -10.80
N ASN A 161 -25.33 11.68 -10.89
CA ASN A 161 -25.52 12.99 -11.52
C ASN A 161 -25.35 12.93 -13.04
N SER A 162 -24.62 11.96 -13.57
CA SER A 162 -24.34 11.82 -15.00
C SER A 162 -25.60 11.47 -15.78
N SER A 163 -25.88 12.23 -16.85
CA SER A 163 -26.97 11.90 -17.77
C SER A 163 -26.66 10.61 -18.57
N GLU A 164 -27.69 9.95 -19.09
CA GLU A 164 -27.55 8.71 -19.88
C GLU A 164 -26.62 8.91 -21.11
N GLU A 165 -26.51 10.13 -21.64
CA GLU A 165 -25.59 10.50 -22.72
C GLU A 165 -24.12 10.51 -22.29
N ILE A 166 -23.81 11.01 -21.09
CA ILE A 166 -22.46 11.03 -20.53
C ILE A 166 -21.99 9.62 -20.18
N LEU A 167 -22.91 8.77 -19.71
CA LEU A 167 -22.63 7.35 -19.41
C LEU A 167 -22.32 6.50 -20.66
N ASN A 168 -22.64 7.02 -21.85
CA ASN A 168 -22.34 6.36 -23.13
C ASN A 168 -21.07 6.91 -23.78
N ASN A 169 -20.66 8.14 -23.44
CA ASN A 169 -19.43 8.75 -23.91
C ASN A 169 -18.25 8.45 -22.96
N GLU A 170 -17.48 7.41 -23.29
CA GLU A 170 -16.34 6.93 -22.47
C GLU A 170 -15.28 8.01 -22.20
N THR A 171 -15.11 8.95 -23.14
CA THR A 171 -14.16 10.05 -23.02
C THR A 171 -14.59 11.09 -21.99
N MET A 172 -15.88 11.46 -21.97
CA MET A 172 -16.40 12.41 -21.00
C MET A 172 -16.49 11.81 -19.60
N LEU A 173 -16.87 10.54 -19.51
CA LEU A 173 -16.91 9.83 -18.23
C LEU A 173 -15.52 9.66 -17.63
N SER A 174 -14.51 9.31 -18.45
CA SER A 174 -13.14 9.22 -17.96
C SER A 174 -12.63 10.59 -17.50
N GLN A 175 -12.87 11.66 -18.24
CA GLN A 175 -12.53 13.02 -17.80
C GLN A 175 -13.20 13.41 -16.47
N GLY A 176 -14.49 13.11 -16.29
CA GLY A 176 -15.21 13.35 -15.03
C GLY A 176 -14.63 12.53 -13.87
N LEU A 177 -14.28 11.27 -14.09
CA LEU A 177 -13.65 10.43 -13.07
C LEU A 177 -12.25 10.92 -12.68
N LEU A 178 -11.47 11.45 -13.62
CA LEU A 178 -10.15 12.01 -13.35
C LEU A 178 -10.25 13.34 -12.58
N ASN A 179 -11.08 14.27 -13.05
CA ASN A 179 -11.11 15.63 -12.53
C ASN A 179 -11.95 15.74 -11.25
N ASP A 180 -13.19 15.27 -11.26
CA ASP A 180 -14.12 15.49 -10.14
C ASP A 180 -13.85 14.52 -8.97
N CYS A 181 -13.34 13.33 -9.28
CA CYS A 181 -13.15 12.29 -8.29
C CYS A 181 -11.68 12.07 -7.89
N GLU A 182 -10.72 12.75 -8.54
CA GLU A 182 -9.27 12.62 -8.31
C GLU A 182 -8.76 11.17 -8.45
N LEU A 183 -9.36 10.35 -9.32
CA LEU A 183 -8.92 8.97 -9.55
C LEU A 183 -7.64 8.92 -10.40
N SER A 184 -6.82 7.88 -10.16
CA SER A 184 -5.74 7.53 -11.09
C SER A 184 -6.30 7.02 -12.42
N LYS A 185 -5.53 7.17 -13.51
CA LYS A 185 -5.88 6.63 -14.84
C LYS A 185 -6.17 5.14 -14.80
N GLU A 186 -5.40 4.38 -14.01
CA GLU A 186 -5.60 2.94 -13.83
C GLU A 186 -6.95 2.62 -13.18
N GLU A 187 -7.28 3.34 -12.09
CA GLU A 187 -8.55 3.18 -11.37
C GLU A 187 -9.74 3.55 -12.27
N SER A 188 -9.64 4.64 -13.04
CA SER A 188 -10.70 5.03 -13.97
C SER A 188 -10.98 3.99 -15.07
N LEU A 189 -9.93 3.33 -15.57
CA LEU A 189 -10.05 2.32 -16.62
C LEU A 189 -10.72 1.06 -16.07
N ILE A 190 -10.36 0.66 -14.86
CA ILE A 190 -10.97 -0.49 -14.17
C ILE A 190 -12.47 -0.23 -13.90
N VAL A 191 -12.82 0.98 -13.45
CA VAL A 191 -14.22 1.39 -13.26
C VAL A 191 -14.97 1.38 -14.58
N LEU A 192 -14.39 1.86 -15.68
CA LEU A 192 -15.03 1.83 -16.99
C LEU A 192 -15.26 0.40 -17.50
N MET A 193 -14.28 -0.50 -17.34
CA MET A 193 -14.41 -1.89 -17.76
C MET A 193 -15.48 -2.64 -16.97
N SER A 194 -15.48 -2.48 -15.64
CA SER A 194 -16.51 -3.08 -14.77
C SER A 194 -17.90 -2.49 -15.01
N MET A 195 -17.98 -1.20 -15.32
CA MET A 195 -19.26 -0.57 -15.70
C MET A 195 -19.87 -1.20 -16.97
N LYS A 196 -19.06 -1.77 -17.87
CA LYS A 196 -19.59 -2.50 -19.03
C LYS A 196 -20.13 -3.89 -18.66
N THR A 197 -19.62 -4.52 -17.62
CA THR A 197 -19.92 -5.92 -17.27
C THR A 197 -20.98 -6.05 -16.18
N SER A 198 -20.91 -5.25 -15.12
CA SER A 198 -21.67 -5.46 -13.87
C SER A 198 -22.57 -4.29 -13.49
N PHE A 199 -22.48 -3.14 -14.16
CA PHE A 199 -23.35 -1.99 -13.86
C PHE A 199 -24.74 -2.16 -14.46
N HIS A 200 -25.76 -2.19 -13.60
CA HIS A 200 -27.14 -2.34 -14.01
C HIS A 200 -27.77 -0.98 -14.39
N LYS A 201 -27.55 -0.51 -15.62
CA LYS A 201 -28.12 0.74 -16.16
C LYS A 201 -29.66 0.82 -16.03
N ASN A 202 -30.33 -0.33 -16.10
CA ASN A 202 -31.80 -0.42 -16.09
C ASN A 202 -32.43 -0.27 -14.69
N VAL A 203 -31.64 -0.40 -13.62
CA VAL A 203 -32.13 -0.27 -12.24
C VAL A 203 -32.05 1.20 -11.85
N LYS A 204 -33.21 1.88 -11.84
CA LYS A 204 -33.34 3.25 -11.35
C LYS A 204 -33.67 3.22 -9.86
N LEU A 205 -32.76 3.75 -9.05
CA LEU A 205 -32.97 3.87 -7.61
C LEU A 205 -34.10 4.88 -7.31
N PRO A 206 -34.91 4.66 -6.27
CA PRO A 206 -35.87 5.65 -5.78
C PRO A 206 -35.21 6.99 -5.49
N THR A 207 -35.94 8.09 -5.71
CA THR A 207 -35.45 9.46 -5.49
C THR A 207 -34.97 9.68 -4.07
N ASP A 208 -35.63 9.06 -3.09
CA ASP A 208 -35.31 9.18 -1.67
C ASP A 208 -33.94 8.56 -1.36
N ILE A 209 -33.63 7.41 -1.98
CA ILE A 209 -32.34 6.74 -1.84
C ILE A 209 -31.22 7.59 -2.46
N ILE A 210 -31.46 8.17 -3.63
CA ILE A 210 -30.49 9.06 -4.30
C ILE A 210 -30.21 10.29 -3.42
N GLN A 211 -31.24 10.87 -2.79
CA GLN A 211 -31.05 11.98 -1.85
C GLN A 211 -30.24 11.56 -0.62
N ASN A 212 -30.52 10.38 -0.06
CA ASN A 212 -29.76 9.83 1.06
C ASN A 212 -28.30 9.56 0.69
N LEU A 213 -28.01 9.04 -0.51
CA LEU A 213 -26.64 8.86 -1.01
C LEU A 213 -25.90 10.20 -1.16
N LYS A 214 -26.55 11.22 -1.72
CA LYS A 214 -25.97 12.57 -1.83
C LYS A 214 -25.71 13.20 -0.47
N LEU A 215 -26.62 13.02 0.48
CA LEU A 215 -26.45 13.51 1.85
C LEU A 215 -25.33 12.76 2.58
N ALA A 216 -25.24 11.44 2.42
CA ALA A 216 -24.16 10.63 2.95
C ALA A 216 -22.80 11.06 2.38
N ASN A 217 -22.69 11.31 1.07
CA ASN A 217 -21.43 11.82 0.51
C ASN A 217 -21.04 13.17 1.13
N LYS A 218 -21.98 14.13 1.23
CA LYS A 218 -21.71 15.42 1.88
C LYS A 218 -21.20 15.28 3.32
N ASN A 219 -21.76 14.34 4.08
CA ASN A 219 -21.34 14.08 5.46
C ASN A 219 -19.95 13.43 5.50
N ILE A 220 -19.67 12.44 4.64
CA ILE A 220 -18.34 11.81 4.51
C ILE A 220 -17.27 12.87 4.20
N LEU A 221 -17.52 13.73 3.21
CA LEU A 221 -16.57 14.79 2.83
C LEU A 221 -16.32 15.77 3.98
N LYS A 222 -17.34 16.10 4.77
CA LYS A 222 -17.17 16.93 5.98
C LYS A 222 -16.31 16.24 7.04
N LEU A 223 -16.55 14.96 7.32
CA LEU A 223 -15.76 14.18 8.28
C LEU A 223 -14.30 14.04 7.84
N ILE A 224 -14.05 13.81 6.54
CA ILE A 224 -12.69 13.72 5.98
C ILE A 224 -11.97 15.06 6.12
N ARG A 225 -12.62 16.19 5.78
CA ARG A 225 -12.03 17.53 5.98
C ARG A 225 -11.69 17.81 7.44
N LEU A 226 -12.57 17.43 8.36
CA LEU A 226 -12.31 17.56 9.79
C LEU A 226 -11.13 16.68 10.23
N GLN A 227 -11.02 15.45 9.71
CA GLN A 227 -9.86 14.59 9.96
C GLN A 227 -8.55 15.22 9.44
N GLU A 228 -8.57 15.83 8.25
CA GLU A 228 -7.44 16.54 7.67
C GLU A 228 -7.02 17.74 8.57
N GLN A 229 -7.98 18.56 9.00
CA GLN A 229 -7.73 19.69 9.92
C GLN A 229 -7.14 19.24 11.26
N ILE A 230 -7.64 18.15 11.85
CA ILE A 230 -7.06 17.57 13.06
C ILE A 230 -5.62 17.11 12.80
N SER A 231 -5.36 16.47 11.66
CA SER A 231 -4.02 15.99 11.32
C SER A 231 -3.01 17.14 11.13
N GLU A 232 -3.44 18.25 10.52
CA GLU A 232 -2.63 19.44 10.32
C GLU A 232 -2.34 20.15 11.65
N TYR A 233 -3.36 20.27 12.51
CA TYR A 233 -3.20 20.79 13.86
C TYR A 233 -2.20 19.96 14.67
N ILE A 234 -2.33 18.63 14.65
CA ILE A 234 -1.38 17.72 15.30
C ILE A 234 0.02 17.91 14.71
N SER A 235 0.17 17.99 13.39
CA SER A 235 1.46 18.21 12.72
C SER A 235 2.16 19.48 13.20
N SER A 236 1.43 20.58 13.43
CA SER A 236 2.00 21.83 13.94
C SER A 236 2.55 21.74 15.37
N LYS A 237 2.06 20.79 16.18
CA LYS A 237 2.43 20.61 17.59
C LYS A 237 3.20 19.31 17.87
N ILE A 238 3.38 18.46 16.87
CA ILE A 238 3.91 17.10 17.04
C ILE A 238 5.35 17.09 17.54
N GLU A 239 6.15 18.12 17.24
CA GLU A 239 7.53 18.24 17.74
C GLU A 239 7.58 18.34 19.27
N SER A 240 6.54 18.93 19.88
CA SER A 240 6.43 19.04 21.33
C SER A 240 5.93 17.75 22.00
N LEU A 241 5.25 16.88 21.25
CA LEU A 241 4.63 15.65 21.74
C LEU A 241 5.52 14.42 21.50
N ALA A 242 6.09 14.32 20.29
CA ALA A 242 6.92 13.22 19.83
C ALA A 242 8.22 13.75 19.18
N PRO A 243 9.10 14.39 19.97
CA PRO A 243 10.33 15.00 19.46
C PRO A 243 11.29 13.97 18.84
N ASN A 244 11.38 12.74 19.38
CA ASN A 244 12.31 11.74 18.86
C ASN A 244 11.80 11.11 17.56
N VAL A 245 10.50 10.83 17.44
CA VAL A 245 9.92 10.31 16.19
C VAL A 245 9.96 11.38 15.09
N SER A 246 9.61 12.63 15.42
CA SER A 246 9.68 13.76 14.46
C SER A 246 11.11 13.97 13.93
N ALA A 247 12.12 13.93 14.79
CA ALA A 247 13.52 14.05 14.36
C ALA A 247 13.96 12.91 13.41
N LEU A 248 13.38 11.72 13.53
CA LEU A 248 13.70 10.59 12.66
C LEU A 248 13.02 10.68 11.30
N VAL A 249 11.70 10.86 11.28
CA VAL A 249 10.85 10.60 10.09
C VAL A 249 10.26 11.90 9.52
N GLY A 250 10.32 12.99 10.29
CA GLY A 250 9.75 14.29 9.96
C GLY A 250 8.36 14.50 10.60
N PRO A 251 7.94 15.76 10.79
CA PRO A 251 6.70 16.08 11.50
C PRO A 251 5.45 15.58 10.77
N LYS A 252 5.39 15.75 9.44
CA LYS A 252 4.25 15.32 8.61
C LYS A 252 3.95 13.83 8.78
N VAL A 253 4.94 12.96 8.55
CA VAL A 253 4.75 11.51 8.68
C VAL A 253 4.52 11.10 10.14
N THR A 254 5.15 11.77 11.09
CA THR A 254 4.92 11.52 12.52
C THR A 254 3.48 11.80 12.92
N SER A 255 2.90 12.92 12.46
CA SER A 255 1.51 13.26 12.72
C SER A 255 0.54 12.20 12.16
N LEU A 256 0.79 11.70 10.95
CA LEU A 256 -0.02 10.64 10.32
C LEU A 256 0.07 9.31 11.09
N LEU A 257 1.27 8.94 11.55
CA LEU A 257 1.47 7.74 12.36
C LEU A 257 0.77 7.85 13.72
N VAL A 258 0.83 9.01 14.36
CA VAL A 258 0.18 9.26 15.65
C VAL A 258 -1.34 9.32 15.51
N ALA A 259 -1.84 9.98 14.46
CA ALA A 259 -3.27 10.04 14.15
C ALA A 259 -3.83 8.63 13.90
N HIS A 260 -3.17 7.84 13.04
CA HIS A 260 -3.58 6.46 12.78
C HIS A 260 -3.52 5.57 14.04
N ALA A 261 -2.57 5.81 14.94
CA ALA A 261 -2.45 5.03 16.17
C ALA A 261 -3.39 5.48 17.30
N GLY A 262 -4.12 6.60 17.13
CA GLY A 262 -4.94 7.19 18.19
C GLY A 262 -4.11 7.77 19.34
N GLY A 263 -2.93 8.33 19.03
CA GLY A 263 -2.01 8.94 19.99
C GLY A 263 -0.67 8.22 20.15
N ILE A 264 0.26 8.86 20.86
CA ILE A 264 1.63 8.36 21.06
C ILE A 264 1.69 7.04 21.85
N LEU A 265 0.77 6.87 22.81
CA LEU A 265 0.65 5.64 23.59
C LEU A 265 0.24 4.47 22.70
N GLY A 266 -0.74 4.68 21.80
CA GLY A 266 -1.14 3.69 20.80
C GLY A 266 0.04 3.32 19.91
N LEU A 267 0.77 4.32 19.41
CA LEU A 267 1.94 4.12 18.55
C LEU A 267 3.06 3.33 19.23
N SER A 268 3.26 3.51 20.54
CA SER A 268 4.29 2.81 21.32
C SER A 268 4.01 1.30 21.49
N LYS A 269 2.71 0.93 21.53
CA LYS A 269 2.24 -0.45 21.65
C LYS A 269 2.36 -1.23 20.34
N ILE A 270 2.30 -0.54 19.20
CA ILE A 270 2.41 -1.16 17.89
C ILE A 270 3.82 -1.77 17.69
N PRO A 271 3.93 -3.06 17.31
CA PRO A 271 5.23 -3.67 17.03
C PRO A 271 5.83 -3.12 15.74
N SER A 272 7.16 -3.11 15.65
CA SER A 272 7.89 -2.53 14.52
C SER A 272 7.54 -3.13 13.15
N CYS A 273 7.10 -4.39 13.09
CA CYS A 273 6.71 -5.04 11.84
C CYS A 273 5.40 -4.49 11.25
N ASN A 274 4.50 -3.97 12.10
CA ASN A 274 3.20 -3.47 11.66
C ASN A 274 3.27 -2.01 11.18
N LEU A 275 4.27 -1.25 11.66
CA LEU A 275 4.47 0.16 11.28
C LEU A 275 4.66 0.36 9.76
N ALA A 276 5.25 -0.61 9.06
CA ALA A 276 5.47 -0.52 7.61
C ALA A 276 4.15 -0.52 6.81
N SER A 277 3.10 -1.15 7.33
CA SER A 277 1.79 -1.24 6.68
C SER A 277 0.88 -0.05 6.99
N ILE A 278 1.23 0.80 7.96
CA ILE A 278 0.40 1.94 8.36
C ILE A 278 0.38 2.96 7.22
N GLY A 279 -0.83 3.30 6.76
CA GLY A 279 -1.03 4.17 5.60
C GLY A 279 -0.92 3.46 4.25
N ASN A 280 -0.75 2.13 4.23
CA ASN A 280 -0.78 1.38 2.97
C ASN A 280 -2.21 1.35 2.42
N LYS A 281 -2.35 1.55 1.11
CA LYS A 281 -3.63 1.38 0.43
C LYS A 281 -4.09 -0.07 0.58
N LYS A 282 -5.41 -0.29 0.60
CA LYS A 282 -5.98 -1.63 0.65
C LYS A 282 -5.45 -2.43 -0.55
N HIS A 283 -4.96 -3.64 -0.29
CA HIS A 283 -4.47 -4.52 -1.33
C HIS A 283 -5.64 -5.08 -2.14
N LEU A 284 -5.61 -4.84 -3.45
CA LEU A 284 -6.61 -5.29 -4.41
C LEU A 284 -5.95 -6.30 -5.34
N GLY A 285 -6.63 -7.42 -5.62
CA GLY A 285 -6.05 -8.52 -6.41
C GLY A 285 -5.74 -8.16 -7.86
N HIS A 286 -6.47 -7.19 -8.43
CA HIS A 286 -6.26 -6.71 -9.80
C HIS A 286 -5.16 -5.64 -9.91
N VAL A 287 -4.67 -5.09 -8.79
CA VAL A 287 -3.61 -4.07 -8.79
C VAL A 287 -2.24 -4.74 -8.87
N GLN A 288 -1.36 -4.23 -9.72
CA GLN A 288 0.01 -4.68 -9.81
C GLN A 288 0.84 -4.11 -8.65
N ASN A 289 1.11 -4.96 -7.66
CA ASN A 289 1.78 -4.55 -6.41
C ASN A 289 3.28 -4.90 -6.36
N THR A 290 3.87 -5.32 -7.49
CA THR A 290 5.29 -5.69 -7.54
C THR A 290 6.11 -4.52 -8.07
N THR A 291 6.80 -3.84 -7.16
CA THR A 291 7.73 -2.74 -7.48
C THR A 291 9.17 -3.23 -7.54
N GLY A 292 10.02 -2.54 -8.31
CA GLY A 292 11.46 -2.83 -8.39
C GLY A 292 12.19 -2.71 -7.04
N SER A 293 11.59 -1.99 -6.09
CA SER A 293 12.04 -1.83 -4.70
C SER A 293 11.94 -3.13 -3.88
N GLY A 294 11.03 -4.03 -4.28
CA GLY A 294 10.73 -5.24 -3.54
C GLY A 294 10.05 -4.98 -2.19
N ILE A 295 9.63 -3.74 -1.93
CA ILE A 295 8.71 -3.37 -0.86
C ILE A 295 7.32 -3.91 -1.24
N ARG A 296 6.63 -4.50 -0.26
CA ARG A 296 5.24 -4.99 -0.41
C ARG A 296 4.23 -4.16 0.38
N GLN A 297 4.72 -3.34 1.31
CA GLN A 297 3.94 -2.55 2.24
C GLN A 297 4.41 -1.10 2.08
N GLU A 298 3.67 -0.33 1.29
CA GLU A 298 3.99 1.07 1.00
C GLU A 298 3.15 1.96 1.92
N GLY A 299 3.58 2.07 3.18
CA GLY A 299 2.95 2.94 4.18
C GLY A 299 3.51 4.37 4.21
N TYR A 300 3.12 5.15 5.23
CA TYR A 300 3.63 6.51 5.40
C TYR A 300 5.15 6.57 5.65
N ILE A 301 5.74 5.51 6.21
CA ILE A 301 7.19 5.48 6.44
C ILE A 301 7.94 5.32 5.11
N SER A 302 7.40 4.62 4.11
CA SER A 302 8.10 4.44 2.83
C SER A 302 8.22 5.75 2.05
N THR A 303 7.33 6.72 2.25
CA THR A 303 7.39 8.02 1.57
C THR A 303 8.40 9.00 2.17
N THR A 304 9.08 8.61 3.25
CA THR A 304 10.06 9.47 3.92
C THR A 304 11.32 9.71 3.08
N ASP A 305 11.87 10.91 3.19
CA ASP A 305 13.08 11.33 2.48
C ASP A 305 14.28 10.40 2.76
N ILE A 306 14.40 9.89 3.99
CA ILE A 306 15.47 8.96 4.37
C ILE A 306 15.46 7.72 3.48
N ILE A 307 14.28 7.24 3.07
CA ILE A 307 14.13 6.05 2.22
C ILE A 307 14.16 6.42 0.75
N GLN A 308 13.41 7.45 0.35
CA GLN A 308 13.26 7.83 -1.06
C GLN A 308 14.54 8.35 -1.69
N ASN A 309 15.43 8.96 -0.91
CA ASN A 309 16.73 9.43 -1.41
C ASN A 309 17.73 8.31 -1.72
N LEU A 310 17.43 7.06 -1.36
CA LEU A 310 18.31 5.91 -1.64
C LEU A 310 18.00 5.25 -2.98
N PRO A 311 18.97 4.52 -3.56
CA PRO A 311 18.68 3.58 -4.63
C PRO A 311 17.62 2.54 -4.25
N ILE A 312 16.75 2.23 -5.21
CA ILE A 312 15.61 1.32 -5.10
C ILE A 312 15.99 -0.04 -4.48
N ALA A 313 17.19 -0.55 -4.73
CA ALA A 313 17.66 -1.83 -4.19
C ALA A 313 17.72 -1.88 -2.65
N TYR A 314 17.94 -0.74 -1.99
CA TYR A 314 18.12 -0.68 -0.53
C TYR A 314 16.85 -0.32 0.24
N HIS A 315 15.82 0.17 -0.45
CA HIS A 315 14.56 0.63 0.12
C HIS A 315 13.93 -0.39 1.09
N LYS A 316 13.82 -1.67 0.70
CA LYS A 316 13.26 -2.74 1.54
C LYS A 316 14.02 -2.98 2.84
N GLN A 317 15.35 -2.90 2.80
CA GLN A 317 16.17 -3.09 4.00
C GLN A 317 16.05 -1.87 4.91
N MET A 318 16.05 -0.67 4.33
CA MET A 318 15.96 0.59 5.06
C MET A 318 14.59 0.80 5.70
N LEU A 319 13.49 0.48 5.01
CA LEU A 319 12.14 0.50 5.57
C LEU A 319 12.06 -0.29 6.90
N ARG A 320 12.55 -1.53 6.92
CA ARG A 320 12.55 -2.35 8.13
C ARG A 320 13.40 -1.76 9.26
N MET A 321 14.52 -1.12 8.91
CA MET A 321 15.42 -0.51 9.87
C MET A 321 14.83 0.76 10.48
N VAL A 322 14.22 1.62 9.65
CA VAL A 322 13.52 2.83 10.07
C VAL A 322 12.35 2.45 10.95
N CYS A 323 11.48 1.51 10.56
CA CYS A 323 10.36 1.06 11.39
C CYS A 323 10.81 0.56 12.77
N ALA A 324 11.92 -0.18 12.85
CA ALA A 324 12.47 -0.62 14.13
C ALA A 324 12.92 0.56 15.02
N LYS A 325 13.57 1.58 14.44
CA LYS A 325 13.99 2.78 15.18
C LYS A 325 12.82 3.69 15.56
N VAL A 326 11.81 3.80 14.70
CA VAL A 326 10.56 4.52 14.98
C VAL A 326 9.81 3.90 16.15
N SER A 327 9.71 2.57 16.22
CA SER A 327 9.08 1.88 17.36
C SER A 327 9.84 2.11 18.68
N LEU A 328 11.17 2.24 18.64
CA LEU A 328 11.94 2.61 19.82
C LEU A 328 11.74 4.08 20.20
N ALA A 329 11.70 4.99 19.22
CA ALA A 329 11.45 6.41 19.44
C ALA A 329 10.06 6.68 20.01
N SER A 330 9.02 6.02 19.49
CA SER A 330 7.67 6.18 20.02
C SER A 330 7.55 5.72 21.47
N ARG A 331 8.29 4.67 21.87
CA ARG A 331 8.34 4.21 23.26
C ARG A 331 9.11 5.15 24.19
N VAL A 332 10.19 5.76 23.69
CA VAL A 332 10.91 6.79 24.45
C VAL A 332 10.02 8.02 24.63
N ASP A 333 9.41 8.52 23.56
CA ASP A 333 8.50 9.68 23.60
C ASP A 333 7.31 9.43 24.54
N CYS A 334 6.74 8.22 24.54
CA CYS A 334 5.67 7.84 25.46
C CYS A 334 6.11 7.78 26.94
N SER A 335 7.38 7.44 27.21
CA SER A 335 7.91 7.32 28.57
C SER A 335 8.43 8.64 29.14
N GLN A 336 8.67 9.65 28.30
CA GLN A 336 9.16 10.95 28.71
C GLN A 336 8.05 11.72 29.45
N ARG A 337 8.12 11.73 30.79
CA ARG A 337 7.33 12.63 31.64
C ARG A 337 8.16 13.88 31.93
N GLY A 338 7.84 15.03 31.31
CA GLY A 338 8.43 16.34 31.64
C GLY A 338 9.36 16.96 30.59
N ASN A 339 10.10 18.00 31.00
CA ASN A 339 10.85 18.98 30.18
C ASN A 339 12.01 18.45 29.32
N ASP A 340 12.30 17.14 29.29
CA ASP A 340 13.39 16.56 28.51
C ASP A 340 13.00 16.30 27.03
N LYS A 341 12.35 17.28 26.39
CA LYS A 341 11.88 17.24 25.00
C LYS A 341 12.98 17.54 23.97
N ASN A 342 14.22 17.11 24.23
CA ASN A 342 15.37 17.54 23.44
C ASN A 342 15.63 16.73 22.15
N GLY A 343 14.78 15.75 21.79
CA GLY A 343 14.91 14.97 20.54
C GLY A 343 16.26 14.24 20.32
N LYS A 344 17.13 14.21 21.33
CA LYS A 344 18.53 13.76 21.21
C LYS A 344 18.65 12.31 20.78
N MET A 345 17.74 11.45 21.25
CA MET A 345 17.74 10.03 20.91
C MET A 345 17.29 9.81 19.46
N GLY A 346 16.30 10.58 18.99
CA GLY A 346 15.88 10.59 17.58
C GLY A 346 17.04 10.96 16.66
N LEU A 347 17.74 12.06 16.96
CA LEU A 347 18.92 12.49 16.20
C LEU A 347 20.04 11.45 16.20
N LYS A 348 20.35 10.84 17.36
CA LYS A 348 21.36 9.78 17.46
C LYS A 348 21.01 8.61 16.55
N TRP A 349 19.77 8.13 16.57
CA TRP A 349 19.35 7.03 15.72
C TRP A 349 19.28 7.41 14.25
N ARG A 350 18.99 8.67 13.91
CA ARG A 350 19.11 9.17 12.55
C ARG A 350 20.55 9.05 12.05
N SER A 351 21.52 9.50 12.84
CA SER A 351 22.95 9.35 12.51
C SER A 351 23.39 7.87 12.41
N GLU A 352 22.86 6.99 13.26
CA GLU A 352 23.09 5.53 13.14
C GLU A 352 22.52 4.94 11.83
N ILE A 353 21.40 5.46 11.34
CA ILE A 353 20.81 5.06 10.05
C ILE A 353 21.69 5.58 8.91
N GLU A 354 22.08 6.85 8.94
CA GLU A 354 22.94 7.47 7.93
C GLU A 354 24.31 6.79 7.82
N THR A 355 24.93 6.42 8.94
CA THR A 355 26.20 5.66 8.93
C THR A 355 26.03 4.27 8.31
N LYS A 356 24.90 3.60 8.53
CA LYS A 356 24.59 2.32 7.87
C LYS A 356 24.31 2.49 6.39
N ILE A 357 23.65 3.57 5.98
CA ILE A 357 23.45 3.90 4.57
C ILE A 357 24.81 4.04 3.87
N LYS A 358 25.74 4.80 4.46
CA LYS A 358 27.12 4.93 3.93
C LYS A 358 27.78 3.56 3.76
N LYS A 359 27.68 2.70 4.77
CA LYS A 359 28.22 1.33 4.72
C LYS A 359 27.54 0.43 3.68
N LEU A 360 26.27 0.66 3.36
CA LEU A 360 25.57 -0.09 2.30
C LEU A 360 26.00 0.38 0.90
N HIS A 361 26.40 1.64 0.76
CA HIS A 361 26.97 2.17 -0.48
C HIS A 361 28.42 1.72 -0.71
N GLU A 362 29.15 1.41 0.36
CA GLU A 362 30.48 0.82 0.25
C GLU A 362 30.41 -0.53 -0.48
N SER A 363 31.13 -0.64 -1.59
CA SER A 363 31.25 -1.89 -2.32
C SER A 363 31.98 -2.93 -1.47
N PRO A 364 31.67 -4.23 -1.63
CA PRO A 364 32.47 -5.26 -0.97
C PRO A 364 33.92 -5.15 -1.43
N ASN A 365 34.85 -5.29 -0.49
CA ASN A 365 36.27 -5.34 -0.81
C ASN A 365 36.52 -6.43 -1.86
N VAL A 366 37.22 -6.06 -2.94
CA VAL A 366 37.58 -6.99 -4.00
C VAL A 366 38.46 -8.09 -3.39
N THR A 367 37.97 -9.32 -3.41
CA THR A 367 38.76 -10.48 -3.01
C THR A 367 39.76 -10.81 -4.12
N GLU A 368 40.99 -11.15 -3.75
CA GLU A 368 41.99 -11.63 -4.70
C GLU A 368 41.50 -12.87 -5.47
N ASP A 369 41.91 -12.97 -6.74
CA ASP A 369 41.57 -14.10 -7.58
C ASP A 369 42.10 -15.40 -6.97
N LYS A 370 41.18 -16.29 -6.60
CA LYS A 370 41.54 -17.55 -5.98
C LYS A 370 42.25 -18.44 -7.01
N ALA A 371 43.57 -18.60 -6.84
CA ALA A 371 44.36 -19.50 -7.65
C ALA A 371 43.78 -20.93 -7.62
N LEU A 372 43.77 -21.58 -8.79
CA LEU A 372 43.38 -22.97 -8.92
C LEU A 372 44.33 -23.84 -8.07
N PRO A 373 43.84 -24.96 -7.50
CA PRO A 373 44.71 -25.91 -6.85
C PRO A 373 45.71 -26.47 -7.88
N ILE A 374 46.94 -26.71 -7.44
CA ILE A 374 48.00 -27.29 -8.26
C ILE A 374 47.47 -28.59 -8.89
N PRO A 375 47.60 -28.79 -10.22
CA PRO A 375 47.21 -30.01 -10.95
C PRO A 375 48.06 -31.25 -10.60
N GLU A 376 48.13 -31.60 -9.32
CA GLU A 376 48.88 -32.75 -8.82
C GLU A 376 47.97 -33.99 -8.75
N ASP A 377 48.34 -35.06 -9.46
CA ASP A 377 47.64 -36.34 -9.46
C ASP A 377 47.93 -37.12 -8.17
N LYS A 378 47.22 -36.76 -7.10
CA LYS A 378 47.33 -37.46 -5.81
C LYS A 378 46.75 -38.87 -5.91
N PRO A 379 47.35 -39.88 -5.21
CA PRO A 379 46.83 -41.24 -5.21
C PRO A 379 45.38 -41.27 -4.72
N LYS A 380 44.49 -41.88 -5.52
CA LYS A 380 43.04 -41.91 -5.26
C LYS A 380 42.74 -42.75 -4.01
N LYS A 381 41.96 -42.19 -3.09
CA LYS A 381 41.44 -42.93 -1.92
C LYS A 381 40.42 -43.99 -2.38
N LYS A 382 40.78 -45.27 -2.26
CA LYS A 382 39.90 -46.40 -2.60
C LYS A 382 38.93 -46.67 -1.45
N ARG A 383 37.64 -46.39 -1.65
CA ARG A 383 36.56 -46.69 -0.69
C ARG A 383 35.42 -47.38 -1.42
N ALA A 384 34.88 -48.46 -0.86
CA ALA A 384 33.81 -49.26 -1.47
C ALA A 384 32.64 -49.57 -0.51
N GLY A 385 32.57 -48.91 0.64
CA GLY A 385 31.50 -49.12 1.62
C GLY A 385 30.10 -48.76 1.09
N ARG A 386 29.06 -49.34 1.69
CA ARG A 386 27.64 -49.19 1.27
C ARG A 386 27.21 -47.73 1.04
N LYS A 387 27.55 -46.82 1.97
CA LYS A 387 27.25 -45.38 1.87
C LYS A 387 27.95 -44.72 0.68
N PHE A 388 29.23 -45.02 0.48
CA PHE A 388 30.02 -44.47 -0.61
C PHE A 388 29.59 -45.04 -1.96
N ARG A 389 29.25 -46.33 -2.03
CA ARG A 389 28.69 -46.97 -3.24
C ARG A 389 27.40 -46.29 -3.68
N LYS A 390 26.47 -46.04 -2.76
CA LYS A 390 25.21 -45.31 -3.04
C LYS A 390 25.43 -43.85 -3.48
N PHE A 391 26.49 -43.20 -2.99
CA PHE A 391 26.87 -41.87 -3.46
C PHE A 391 27.47 -41.92 -4.87
N LYS A 392 28.41 -42.84 -5.09
CA LYS A 392 29.10 -43.05 -6.37
C LYS A 392 28.15 -43.50 -7.49
N GLU A 393 27.14 -44.30 -7.16
CA GLU A 393 26.09 -44.76 -8.08
C GLU A 393 25.34 -43.61 -8.77
N ARG A 394 25.25 -42.43 -8.13
CA ARG A 394 24.63 -41.24 -8.73
C ARG A 394 25.45 -40.66 -9.89
N PHE A 395 26.77 -40.85 -9.87
CA PHE A 395 27.71 -40.27 -10.84
C PHE A 395 28.21 -41.30 -11.86
N GLN A 396 28.15 -42.59 -11.53
CA GLN A 396 28.59 -43.65 -12.44
C GLN A 396 27.54 -43.93 -13.50
N LEU A 397 27.97 -44.21 -14.73
CA LEU A 397 27.08 -44.70 -15.79
C LEU A 397 26.38 -45.99 -15.36
N SER A 398 25.09 -46.10 -15.63
CA SER A 398 24.32 -47.32 -15.35
C SER A 398 24.76 -48.44 -16.25
N HIS A 399 24.45 -49.67 -15.88
CA HIS A 399 24.69 -50.79 -16.77
C HIS A 399 23.89 -50.63 -18.08
N SER A 400 22.64 -50.13 -17.98
CA SER A 400 21.84 -49.79 -19.17
C SER A 400 22.50 -48.73 -20.04
N ARG A 401 23.03 -47.65 -19.46
CA ARG A 401 23.73 -46.60 -20.22
C ARG A 401 25.07 -47.10 -20.79
N GLN A 402 25.76 -47.98 -20.08
CA GLN A 402 26.96 -48.65 -20.60
C GLN A 402 26.65 -49.57 -21.78
N SER A 403 25.51 -50.27 -21.77
CA SER A 403 25.02 -51.06 -22.91
C SER A 403 24.58 -50.17 -24.07
N GLN A 404 23.93 -49.03 -23.79
CA GLN A 404 23.58 -48.04 -24.81
C GLN A 404 24.82 -47.46 -25.51
N ASN A 405 25.92 -47.28 -24.78
CA ASN A 405 27.18 -46.81 -25.35
C ASN A 405 27.95 -47.90 -26.15
N ARG A 406 27.43 -49.13 -26.24
CA ARG A 406 28.03 -50.19 -27.06
C ARG A 406 27.25 -50.25 -28.37
N MET A 407 27.97 -50.35 -29.48
CA MET A 407 27.39 -50.40 -30.83
C MET A 407 27.69 -51.78 -31.45
N GLU A 408 26.72 -52.37 -32.15
CA GLU A 408 26.95 -53.64 -32.85
C GLU A 408 27.72 -53.37 -34.14
N PHE A 409 28.87 -54.02 -34.31
CA PHE A 409 29.68 -53.82 -35.50
C PHE A 409 28.98 -54.42 -36.74
N GLY A 410 28.87 -53.63 -37.81
CA GLY A 410 28.35 -54.08 -39.11
C GLY A 410 26.82 -54.12 -39.21
N LYS A 411 26.08 -53.55 -38.26
CA LYS A 411 24.61 -53.39 -38.33
C LYS A 411 24.19 -51.96 -38.02
N GLN A 412 23.10 -51.50 -38.62
CA GLN A 412 22.49 -50.22 -38.28
C GLN A 412 21.90 -50.27 -36.87
N GLU A 413 22.08 -49.19 -36.11
CA GLU A 413 21.56 -49.10 -34.74
C GLU A 413 20.04 -48.95 -34.70
N SER A 414 19.42 -49.48 -33.66
CA SER A 414 18.03 -49.13 -33.35
C SER A 414 17.98 -47.73 -32.75
N THR A 415 17.31 -46.81 -33.43
CA THR A 415 17.05 -45.46 -32.95
C THR A 415 15.61 -45.34 -32.42
N MET A 416 15.43 -44.46 -31.45
CA MET A 416 14.11 -44.01 -31.00
C MET A 416 14.05 -42.49 -31.21
N THR A 417 12.99 -42.01 -31.84
CA THR A 417 12.77 -40.58 -31.97
C THR A 417 12.32 -40.00 -30.63
N ASP A 418 13.00 -38.95 -30.17
CA ASP A 418 12.61 -38.21 -28.98
C ASP A 418 11.37 -37.35 -29.25
N ALA A 419 10.76 -36.81 -28.18
CA ALA A 419 9.69 -35.82 -28.29
C ALA A 419 10.13 -34.54 -29.05
N PHE A 420 11.44 -34.26 -29.09
CA PHE A 420 12.03 -33.18 -29.87
C PHE A 420 12.35 -33.55 -31.33
N GLY A 421 12.06 -34.79 -31.75
CA GLY A 421 12.26 -35.27 -33.12
C GLY A 421 13.68 -35.75 -33.45
N GLU A 422 14.62 -35.63 -32.51
CA GLU A 422 16.00 -36.12 -32.64
C GLU A 422 16.06 -37.64 -32.49
N GLU A 423 16.91 -38.30 -33.28
CA GLU A 423 17.12 -39.74 -33.20
C GLU A 423 18.10 -40.11 -32.07
N ILE A 424 17.61 -40.85 -31.07
CA ILE A 424 18.44 -41.37 -29.99
C ILE A 424 18.82 -42.81 -30.29
N GLY A 425 20.11 -43.05 -30.53
CA GLY A 425 20.69 -44.39 -30.65
C GLY A 425 20.58 -45.19 -29.35
N LEU A 426 20.07 -46.41 -29.45
CA LEU A 426 19.94 -47.33 -28.31
C LEU A 426 21.14 -48.28 -28.18
N GLY A 427 22.05 -48.32 -29.17
CA GLY A 427 23.21 -49.22 -29.17
C GLY A 427 22.79 -50.68 -28.99
N MET A 428 23.43 -51.39 -28.05
CA MET A 428 23.12 -52.79 -27.69
C MET A 428 21.93 -52.92 -26.72
N LEU A 429 21.21 -51.84 -26.41
CA LEU A 429 20.05 -51.90 -25.51
C LEU A 429 18.80 -52.33 -26.29
N ASN A 430 18.30 -53.52 -25.98
CA ASN A 430 17.06 -54.02 -26.62
C ASN A 430 15.87 -53.10 -26.29
N PRO A 431 15.11 -52.61 -27.29
CA PRO A 431 13.95 -51.74 -27.07
C PRO A 431 12.84 -52.39 -26.23
N SER A 432 12.76 -53.74 -26.24
CA SER A 432 11.82 -54.51 -25.40
C SER A 432 12.19 -54.53 -23.90
N VAL A 433 13.47 -54.35 -23.56
CA VAL A 433 13.97 -54.39 -22.16
C VAL A 433 13.82 -53.03 -21.46
N MET A 434 13.72 -51.92 -22.21
CA MET A 434 13.50 -50.58 -21.66
C MET A 434 12.14 -50.41 -20.98
N LYS A 435 11.08 -51.07 -21.47
CA LYS A 435 9.71 -50.92 -20.93
C LYS A 435 9.54 -51.41 -19.48
N ASN A 436 10.43 -52.27 -18.99
CA ASN A 436 10.23 -53.02 -17.74
C ASN A 436 11.26 -52.75 -16.62
N ARG A 437 12.18 -51.78 -16.76
CA ARG A 437 13.23 -51.54 -15.77
C ARG A 437 13.22 -50.12 -15.19
N SER A 438 12.81 -49.99 -13.93
CA SER A 438 13.03 -48.81 -13.11
C SER A 438 14.21 -49.03 -12.14
N GLU A 439 15.36 -48.38 -12.42
CA GLU A 439 16.49 -48.39 -11.48
C GLU A 439 16.22 -47.40 -10.32
N THR A 440 15.74 -47.92 -9.18
CA THR A 440 15.32 -47.13 -8.01
C THR A 440 16.44 -46.29 -7.35
N GLY A 441 17.70 -46.61 -7.60
CA GLY A 441 18.87 -45.94 -7.00
C GLY A 441 19.22 -44.59 -7.61
N ARG A 442 18.79 -44.31 -8.85
CA ARG A 442 19.28 -43.21 -9.71
C ARG A 442 18.23 -42.17 -10.06
N VAL A 443 17.05 -42.26 -9.44
CA VAL A 443 15.99 -41.26 -9.60
C VAL A 443 16.50 -39.88 -9.16
N ALA A 444 16.23 -38.86 -9.96
CA ALA A 444 16.57 -37.48 -9.66
C ALA A 444 15.99 -37.08 -8.29
N LYS A 445 16.82 -36.50 -7.43
CA LYS A 445 16.40 -36.04 -6.10
C LYS A 445 16.41 -34.54 -6.04
N MET A 446 15.41 -33.98 -5.37
CA MET A 446 15.35 -32.54 -5.10
C MET A 446 16.54 -32.08 -4.26
N SER A 447 17.00 -30.85 -4.52
CA SER A 447 17.98 -30.19 -3.67
C SER A 447 17.40 -29.94 -2.27
N LYS A 448 18.26 -29.75 -1.25
CA LYS A 448 17.79 -29.45 0.11
C LYS A 448 16.89 -28.20 0.15
N LYS A 449 17.26 -27.17 -0.61
CA LYS A 449 16.47 -25.93 -0.73
C LYS A 449 15.11 -26.19 -1.39
N MET A 450 15.08 -26.95 -2.49
CA MET A 450 13.83 -27.27 -3.18
C MET A 450 12.91 -28.14 -2.32
N LYS A 451 13.46 -29.16 -1.64
CA LYS A 451 12.67 -30.01 -0.74
C LYS A 451 12.03 -29.20 0.39
N LYS A 452 12.77 -28.25 0.99
CA LYS A 452 12.22 -27.36 2.01
C LYS A 452 11.11 -26.48 1.45
N ARG A 453 11.32 -25.87 0.27
CA ARG A 453 10.33 -25.01 -0.39
C ARG A 453 9.04 -25.77 -0.73
N VAL A 454 9.15 -26.99 -1.27
CA VAL A 454 7.98 -27.83 -1.57
C VAL A 454 7.25 -28.19 -0.30
N GLN A 455 7.97 -28.62 0.75
CA GLN A 455 7.35 -28.95 2.03
C GLN A 455 6.62 -27.74 2.66
N GLU A 456 7.24 -26.55 2.64
CA GLU A 456 6.59 -25.31 3.13
C GLU A 456 5.32 -24.98 2.33
N ALA A 457 5.33 -25.17 1.02
CA ALA A 457 4.15 -24.97 0.18
C ALA A 457 3.06 -26.02 0.49
N ASP A 458 3.44 -27.29 0.65
CA ASP A 458 2.52 -28.38 1.01
C ASP A 458 1.87 -28.11 2.37
N ASP A 459 2.62 -27.60 3.35
CA ASP A 459 2.08 -27.29 4.68
C ASP A 459 1.14 -26.07 4.63
N GLN A 460 1.49 -25.02 3.87
CA GLN A 460 0.58 -23.87 3.63
C GLN A 460 -0.71 -24.28 2.90
N THR A 461 -0.63 -25.17 1.92
CA THR A 461 -1.83 -25.64 1.21
C THR A 461 -2.74 -26.47 2.10
N LYS A 462 -2.20 -27.27 3.04
CA LYS A 462 -3.02 -27.99 4.03
C LYS A 462 -3.75 -27.02 4.95
N GLU A 463 -3.05 -26.01 5.46
CA GLU A 463 -3.67 -24.96 6.29
C GLU A 463 -4.79 -24.24 5.52
N TYR A 464 -4.54 -23.92 4.24
CA TYR A 464 -5.55 -23.30 3.38
C TYR A 464 -6.77 -24.22 3.15
N ILE A 465 -6.57 -25.50 2.86
CA ILE A 465 -7.66 -26.46 2.68
C ILE A 465 -8.46 -26.64 3.97
N LEU A 466 -7.81 -26.65 5.13
CA LEU A 466 -8.51 -26.70 6.42
C LEU A 466 -9.39 -25.46 6.62
N SER A 467 -8.87 -24.26 6.33
CA SER A 467 -9.65 -23.02 6.46
C SER A 467 -10.91 -23.00 5.57
N LEU A 468 -10.87 -23.62 4.39
CA LEU A 468 -12.04 -23.71 3.50
C LEU A 468 -13.11 -24.68 4.01
N ASN A 469 -12.73 -25.71 4.77
CA ASN A 469 -13.65 -26.71 5.28
C ASN A 469 -14.33 -26.24 6.58
N ASP A 470 -13.65 -25.45 7.41
CA ASP A 470 -14.22 -24.91 8.64
C ASP A 470 -15.32 -23.86 8.36
N ASP A 471 -15.31 -23.20 7.19
CA ASP A 471 -16.38 -22.28 6.74
C ASP A 471 -17.67 -23.02 6.27
N GLN A 472 -17.69 -24.36 6.23
CA GLN A 472 -18.85 -25.16 5.82
C GLN A 472 -19.64 -25.81 6.99
N LEU A 473 -19.23 -25.57 8.23
CA LEU A 473 -19.90 -26.04 9.46
C LEU A 473 -20.44 -24.85 10.26
#